data_AF-A0A3E3E0F8-F1
#
_entry.id   AF-A0A3E3E0F8-F1
#
_cell.length_a   1.000
_cell.length_b   1.000
_cell.length_c   1.000
_cell.angle_alpha   90.00
_cell.angle_beta   90.00
_cell.angle_gamma   90.00
#
_symmetry.space_group_name_H-M   'P 1'
#
loop_
_entity.id
_entity.type
_entity.pdbx_description
1 polymer ?
#
loop_
_entity_poly.entity_id
_entity_poly.type
_entity_poly.pdbx_seq_one_letter_code
_entity_poly.pdbx_strand_id
1 'polypeptide(L)'
;MKKEEILEKSRKENKDEYIEKIISDSKNFGIITLTIAIIFFAVTKVINNGQPFFELPAILFAYTAGINFFSYVKLKKKEYLISSFSFIFAFICMTVLYFINW
;
A
#
# COMPACT_ATOMS: atom_id res chain seq x y z
N MET A 1 5.29 2.53 -44.32
CA MET A 1 4.56 3.06 -43.14
C MET A 1 4.39 4.55 -43.31
N LYS A 2 3.15 5.05 -43.20
CA LYS A 2 2.87 6.49 -43.36
C LYS A 2 3.20 7.22 -42.07
N LYS A 3 3.84 8.39 -42.17
CA LYS A 3 4.28 9.23 -41.03
C LYS A 3 3.15 9.48 -40.00
N GLU A 4 1.92 9.57 -40.47
CA GLU A 4 0.72 9.74 -39.65
C GLU A 4 0.43 8.52 -38.76
N GLU A 5 0.59 7.29 -39.27
CA GLU A 5 0.40 6.06 -38.48
C GLU A 5 1.42 5.96 -37.34
N ILE A 6 2.65 6.42 -37.57
CA ILE A 6 3.72 6.44 -36.55
C ILE A 6 3.41 7.48 -35.47
N LEU A 7 2.92 8.66 -35.86
CA LEU A 7 2.52 9.73 -34.95
C LEU A 7 1.30 9.36 -34.10
N GLU A 8 0.29 8.71 -34.69
CA GLU A 8 -0.86 8.22 -33.94
C GLU A 8 -0.50 7.11 -32.96
N LYS A 9 0.37 6.17 -33.38
CA LYS A 9 0.84 5.08 -32.52
C LYS A 9 1.62 5.61 -31.31
N SER A 10 2.56 6.54 -31.54
CA SER A 10 3.33 7.18 -30.47
C SER A 10 2.45 7.96 -29.48
N ARG A 11 1.41 8.65 -29.95
CA ARG A 11 0.46 9.37 -29.07
C ARG A 11 -0.40 8.44 -28.23
N LYS A 12 -0.74 7.25 -28.73
CA LYS A 12 -1.48 6.23 -27.96
C LYS A 12 -0.59 5.60 -26.90
N GLU A 13 0.60 5.13 -27.30
CA GLU A 13 1.56 4.52 -26.38
C GLU A 13 1.95 5.46 -25.22
N ASN A 14 2.14 6.76 -25.49
CA ASN A 14 2.47 7.74 -24.46
C ASN A 14 1.32 8.00 -23.46
N LYS A 15 0.06 7.91 -23.90
CA LYS A 15 -1.10 8.03 -23.00
C LYS A 15 -1.20 6.86 -22.03
N ASP A 16 -0.88 5.66 -22.49
CA ASP A 16 -0.95 4.45 -21.67
C ASP A 16 0.12 4.49 -20.56
N GLU A 17 1.35 4.89 -20.87
CA GLU A 17 2.43 5.08 -19.87
C GLU A 17 2.07 6.14 -18.83
N TYR A 18 1.45 7.25 -19.25
CA TYR A 18 1.01 8.30 -18.33
C TYR A 18 -0.07 7.80 -17.36
N ILE A 19 -1.04 7.02 -17.85
CA ILE A 19 -2.10 6.45 -17.01
C ILE A 19 -1.50 5.47 -16.00
N GLU A 20 -0.60 4.58 -16.43
CA GLU A 20 0.09 3.65 -15.52
C GLU A 20 0.88 4.38 -14.43
N LYS A 21 1.55 5.48 -14.79
CA LYS A 21 2.26 6.32 -13.83
C LYS A 21 1.32 6.94 -12.81
N ILE A 22 0.19 7.52 -13.24
CA ILE A 22 -0.82 8.07 -12.31
C ILE A 22 -1.32 6.99 -11.35
N ILE A 23 -1.63 5.79 -11.85
CA ILE A 23 -2.12 4.69 -11.02
C ILE A 23 -1.06 4.29 -9.98
N SER A 24 0.21 4.25 -10.37
CA SER A 24 1.34 3.98 -9.46
C SER A 24 1.48 5.08 -8.40
N ASP A 25 1.48 6.34 -8.81
CA ASP A 25 1.59 7.48 -7.88
C ASP A 25 0.40 7.55 -6.92
N SER A 26 -0.80 7.20 -7.39
CA SER A 26 -2.01 7.13 -6.56
C SER A 26 -1.90 6.08 -5.45
N LYS A 27 -1.24 4.94 -5.71
CA LYS A 27 -0.96 3.94 -4.66
C LYS A 27 -0.06 4.51 -3.57
N ASN A 28 1.01 5.20 -3.95
CA ASN A 28 1.93 5.81 -3.00
C ASN A 28 1.23 6.89 -2.17
N PHE A 29 0.44 7.74 -2.83
CA PHE A 29 -0.36 8.75 -2.15
C PHE A 29 -1.37 8.13 -1.19
N GLY A 30 -2.04 7.05 -1.59
CA GLY A 30 -2.96 6.29 -0.74
C GLY A 30 -2.31 5.76 0.54
N ILE A 31 -1.09 5.20 0.45
CA ILE A 31 -0.33 4.76 1.63
C ILE A 31 -0.01 5.94 2.54
N ILE A 32 0.39 7.09 1.99
CA ILE A 32 0.69 8.30 2.76
C ILE A 32 -0.55 8.78 3.50
N THR A 33 -1.69 8.89 2.82
CA THR A 33 -2.96 9.30 3.43
C THR A 33 -3.41 8.35 4.54
N LEU A 34 -3.31 7.04 4.30
CA LEU A 34 -3.61 6.03 5.32
C LEU A 34 -2.71 6.15 6.55
N THR A 35 -1.41 6.39 6.33
CA THR A 35 -0.43 6.55 7.41
C THR A 35 -0.74 7.79 8.25
N ILE A 36 -1.09 8.91 7.61
CA ILE A 36 -1.49 10.14 8.30
C ILE A 36 -2.75 9.90 9.15
N ALA A 37 -3.76 9.22 8.60
CA ALA A 37 -4.98 8.90 9.34
C ALA A 37 -4.68 8.02 10.58
N ILE A 38 -3.81 7.01 10.43
CA ILE A 38 -3.39 6.15 11.55
C ILE A 38 -2.68 6.96 12.64
N ILE A 39 -1.76 7.85 12.26
CA ILE A 39 -1.06 8.72 13.22
C ILE A 39 -2.06 9.59 13.97
N PHE A 40 -3.00 10.20 13.25
CA PHE A 40 -4.04 11.04 13.86
C PHE A 40 -4.84 10.25 14.91
N PHE A 41 -5.36 9.07 14.57
CA PHE A 41 -6.13 8.25 15.51
C PHE A 41 -5.26 7.72 16.67
N ALA A 42 -4.01 7.32 16.41
CA ALA A 42 -3.09 6.87 17.44
C ALA A 42 -2.85 7.96 18.49
N VAL A 43 -2.63 9.21 18.05
CA VAL A 43 -2.46 10.37 18.95
C VAL A 43 -3.72 10.59 19.79
N THR A 44 -4.91 10.53 19.19
CA THR A 44 -6.17 10.70 19.96
C THR A 44 -6.36 9.63 21.04
N LYS A 45 -6.00 8.38 20.77
CA LYS A 45 -6.09 7.28 21.75
C LYS A 45 -5.14 7.46 22.93
N VAL A 46 -3.91 7.90 22.64
CA VAL A 46 -2.90 8.16 23.66
C VAL A 46 -3.34 9.32 24.57
N ILE A 47 -3.83 10.42 23.98
CA ILE A 47 -4.27 11.60 24.74
C ILE A 47 -5.53 11.32 25.56
N ASN A 48 -6.51 10.62 24.99
CA ASN A 48 -7.83 10.53 25.61
C ASN A 48 -7.91 9.49 26.73
N ASN A 49 -7.12 8.41 26.72
CA ASN A 49 -7.21 7.36 27.74
C ASN A 49 -5.90 6.53 27.91
N GLY A 50 -4.78 6.93 27.28
CA GLY A 50 -3.57 6.11 27.24
C GLY A 50 -3.79 4.73 26.61
N GLN A 51 -4.83 4.58 25.79
CA GLN A 51 -5.24 3.29 25.26
C GLN A 51 -4.23 2.79 24.23
N PRO A 52 -3.97 1.46 24.21
CA PRO A 52 -3.20 0.85 23.15
C PRO A 52 -3.89 1.06 21.80
N PHE A 53 -3.07 1.16 20.75
CA PHE A 53 -3.51 1.46 19.39
C PHE A 53 -3.02 0.40 18.38
N PHE A 54 -2.75 -0.82 18.82
CA PHE A 54 -2.17 -1.90 18.02
C PHE A 54 -3.02 -2.30 16.81
N GLU A 55 -4.34 -2.05 16.82
CA GLU A 55 -5.19 -2.33 15.67
C GLU A 55 -4.89 -1.42 14.47
N LEU A 56 -4.42 -0.18 14.71
CA LEU A 56 -4.15 0.78 13.65
C LEU A 56 -2.94 0.36 12.77
N PRO A 57 -1.75 0.07 13.31
CA PRO A 57 -0.65 -0.45 12.51
C PRO A 57 -0.96 -1.84 11.95
N ALA A 58 -1.79 -2.67 12.61
CA ALA A 58 -2.24 -3.94 12.05
C ALA A 58 -2.95 -3.73 10.69
N ILE A 59 -3.88 -2.78 10.61
CA ILE A 59 -4.57 -2.44 9.37
C ILE A 59 -3.59 -1.98 8.28
N LEU A 60 -2.59 -1.15 8.63
CA LEU A 60 -1.55 -0.72 7.69
C LEU A 60 -0.75 -1.90 7.14
N PHE A 61 -0.35 -2.82 8.00
CA PHE A 61 0.42 -4.00 7.60
C PHE A 61 -0.42 -4.95 6.74
N ALA A 62 -1.69 -5.16 7.06
CA ALA A 62 -2.60 -5.96 6.24
C ALA A 62 -2.76 -5.35 4.83
N TYR A 63 -2.96 -4.03 4.74
CA TYR A 63 -3.04 -3.31 3.48
C TYR A 63 -1.74 -3.45 2.66
N THR A 64 -0.59 -3.23 3.31
CA THR A 64 0.73 -3.29 2.67
C THR A 64 1.08 -4.71 2.23
N ALA A 65 0.70 -5.72 3.01
CA ALA A 65 0.81 -7.13 2.64
C ALA A 65 0.01 -7.45 1.37
N GLY A 66 -1.23 -6.95 1.29
CA GLY A 66 -2.11 -7.12 0.13
C GLY A 66 -1.55 -6.48 -1.14
N ILE A 67 -1.03 -5.24 -1.04
CA ILE A 67 -0.36 -4.57 -2.17
C ILE A 67 0.83 -5.39 -2.65
N ASN A 68 1.71 -5.80 -1.74
CA ASN A 68 2.92 -6.55 -2.09
C ASN A 68 2.56 -7.93 -2.68
N PHE A 69 1.58 -8.63 -2.12
CA PHE A 69 1.12 -9.91 -2.66
C PHE A 69 0.55 -9.76 -4.07
N PHE A 70 -0.31 -8.76 -4.29
CA PHE A 70 -0.87 -8.50 -5.62
C PHE A 70 0.22 -8.10 -6.63
N SER A 71 1.16 -7.25 -6.22
CA SER A 71 2.34 -6.90 -7.02
C SER A 71 3.18 -8.13 -7.36
N TYR A 72 3.34 -9.08 -6.43
CA TYR A 72 3.99 -10.36 -6.71
C TYR A 72 3.20 -11.19 -7.73
N VAL A 73 1.88 -11.30 -7.59
CA VAL A 73 1.04 -12.07 -8.54
C VAL A 73 1.19 -11.53 -9.96
N LYS A 74 1.29 -10.21 -10.12
CA LYS A 74 1.42 -9.54 -11.43
C LYS A 74 2.84 -9.50 -11.97
N LEU A 75 3.83 -9.17 -11.14
CA LEU A 75 5.22 -8.93 -11.58
C LEU A 75 6.13 -10.15 -11.38
N LYS A 76 5.71 -11.14 -10.59
CA LYS A 76 6.46 -12.37 -10.25
C LYS A 76 7.86 -12.15 -9.66
N LYS A 77 8.16 -10.94 -9.18
CA LYS A 77 9.43 -10.62 -8.50
C LYS A 77 9.40 -11.10 -7.05
N LYS A 78 10.41 -11.89 -6.66
CA LYS A 78 10.51 -12.51 -5.32
C LYS A 78 10.51 -11.49 -4.17
N GLU A 79 11.07 -10.31 -4.39
CA GLU A 79 11.11 -9.21 -3.42
C GLU A 79 9.72 -8.86 -2.88
N TYR A 80 8.71 -8.77 -3.74
CA TYR A 80 7.33 -8.48 -3.33
C TYR A 80 6.72 -9.62 -2.50
N LEU A 81 7.09 -10.87 -2.78
CA LEU A 81 6.62 -12.01 -1.98
C LEU A 81 7.22 -11.98 -0.57
N ILE A 82 8.54 -11.76 -0.48
CA ILE A 82 9.25 -11.67 0.80
C ILE A 82 8.68 -10.52 1.64
N SER A 83 8.52 -9.34 1.04
CA SER A 83 7.91 -8.19 1.71
C SER A 83 6.49 -8.48 2.18
N SER A 84 5.67 -9.15 1.36
CA SER A 84 4.30 -9.53 1.75
C SER A 84 4.29 -10.44 2.98
N PHE A 85 5.14 -11.47 3.03
CA PHE A 85 5.24 -12.34 4.20
C PHE A 85 5.70 -11.59 5.46
N SER A 86 6.68 -10.69 5.33
CA SER A 86 7.12 -9.84 6.44
C SER A 86 5.98 -8.98 7.00
N PHE A 87 5.15 -8.39 6.13
CA PHE A 87 4.00 -7.61 6.55
C PHE A 87 2.87 -8.46 7.13
N ILE A 88 2.64 -9.67 6.63
CA ILE A 88 1.67 -10.63 7.23
C ILE A 88 2.12 -11.00 8.64
N PHE A 89 3.41 -11.27 8.83
CA PHE A 89 3.95 -11.57 10.16
C PHE A 89 3.76 -10.38 11.10
N ALA A 90 4.10 -9.17 10.67
CA ALA A 90 3.89 -7.95 11.45
C ALA A 90 2.41 -7.70 11.80
N PHE A 91 1.50 -7.96 10.85
CA PHE A 91 0.05 -7.91 11.09
C PHE A 91 -0.36 -8.88 12.20
N ILE A 92 0.05 -10.14 12.12
CA ILE A 92 -0.26 -11.16 13.14
C ILE A 92 0.27 -10.73 14.51
N CYS A 93 1.52 -10.26 14.59
CA CYS A 93 2.09 -9.75 15.85
C CYS A 93 1.27 -8.60 16.44
N MET A 94 0.88 -7.62 15.63
CA MET A 94 0.08 -6.49 16.10
C MET A 94 -1.33 -6.92 16.53
N THR A 95 -1.95 -7.87 15.82
CA THR A 95 -3.25 -8.43 16.21
C THR A 95 -3.17 -9.19 17.52
N VAL A 96 -2.10 -9.98 17.75
CA VAL A 96 -1.88 -10.65 19.03
C VAL A 96 -1.70 -9.63 20.16
N LEU A 97 -0.89 -8.59 19.94
CA LEU A 97 -0.70 -7.51 20.91
C LEU A 97 -2.01 -6.76 21.21
N TYR A 98 -2.84 -6.54 20.19
CA TYR A 98 -4.17 -5.98 20.36
C TYR A 98 -4.99 -6.81 21.34
N PHE A 99 -5.12 -8.12 21.13
CA PHE A 99 -5.90 -8.99 22.03
C PHE A 99 -5.32 -9.13 23.45
N ILE A 100 -4.00 -9.04 23.62
CA ILE A 100 -3.36 -9.10 24.95
C ILE A 100 -3.62 -7.82 25.75
N ASN A 101 -3.67 -6.67 25.07
CA ASN A 101 -3.81 -5.35 25.70
C ASN A 101 -5.22 -4.78 25.55
N TRP A 102 -6.19 -5.62 25.18
CA TRP A 102 -7.59 -5.22 25.02
C TRP A 102 -8.31 -5.17 26.37
#